data_AF-A0A412AUI4-F1
#
_entry.id   AF-A0A412AUI4-F1
#
_cell.length_a   1.000
_cell.length_b   1.000
_cell.length_c   1.000
_cell.angle_alpha   90.00
_cell.angle_beta   90.00
_cell.angle_gamma   90.00
#
_symmetry.space_group_name_H-M   'P 1'
#
loop_
_entity.id
_entity.type
_entity.pdbx_description
1 polymer ?
#
loop_
_entity_poly.entity_id
_entity_poly.type
_entity_poly.pdbx_seq_one_letter_code
_entity_poly.pdbx_strand_id
1 'polypeptide(L)'
;MEKQRLFKMTMVDRNFLMQGLRSYAVSVQSRGGNSEAVNALIRKTMAVTGGKLFLDESEYECAVRGINNLRDAYLSAGRSSGGIDRALFKLMNSKYKRAPVR
;
A
#
# COMPACT_ATOMS: atom_id res chain seq x y z
N MET A 1 8.77 -12.03 -17.76
CA MET A 1 8.06 -10.81 -17.34
C MET A 1 6.97 -11.20 -16.38
N GLU A 2 7.04 -10.76 -15.13
CA GLU A 2 5.98 -11.02 -14.14
C GLU A 2 4.79 -10.08 -14.36
N LYS A 3 3.57 -10.59 -14.15
CA LYS A 3 2.35 -9.78 -14.13
C LYS A 3 2.33 -8.99 -12.82
N GLN A 4 2.51 -7.67 -12.89
CA GLN A 4 2.44 -6.80 -11.72
C GLN A 4 1.31 -5.78 -11.91
N ARG A 5 0.57 -5.46 -10.84
CA ARG A 5 -0.42 -4.39 -10.84
C ARG A 5 0.30 -3.05 -10.81
N LEU A 6 -0.05 -2.15 -11.73
CA LEU A 6 0.46 -0.78 -11.70
C LEU A 6 -0.47 0.10 -10.89
N PHE A 7 -0.04 0.47 -9.69
CA PHE A 7 -0.68 1.49 -8.88
C PHE A 7 -0.10 2.87 -9.22
N LYS A 8 -0.90 3.68 -9.93
CA LYS A 8 -0.58 5.09 -10.19
C LYS A 8 -1.04 5.93 -8.99
N MET A 9 -0.09 6.58 -8.34
CA MET A 9 -0.29 7.29 -7.09
C MET A 9 0.13 8.76 -7.20
N THR A 10 -0.65 9.63 -6.56
CA THR A 10 -0.22 10.99 -6.20
C THR A 10 0.65 10.95 -4.93
N MET A 11 1.28 12.06 -4.56
CA MET A 11 2.01 12.18 -3.30
C MET A 11 1.10 11.90 -2.09
N VAL A 12 -0.16 12.30 -2.14
CA VAL A 12 -1.15 12.04 -1.08
C VAL A 12 -1.47 10.55 -0.99
N ASP A 13 -1.75 9.89 -2.12
CA ASP A 13 -2.01 8.44 -2.14
C ASP A 13 -0.79 7.66 -1.59
N ARG A 14 0.42 8.11 -1.92
CA ARG A 14 1.68 7.55 -1.41
C ARG A 14 1.81 7.72 0.09
N ASN A 15 1.46 8.88 0.64
CA ASN A 15 1.51 9.14 2.07
C ASN A 15 0.53 8.23 2.84
N PHE A 16 -0.70 8.06 2.34
CA PHE A 16 -1.65 7.12 2.92
C PHE A 16 -1.14 5.68 2.88
N LEU A 17 -0.60 5.24 1.73
CA LEU A 17 -0.01 3.91 1.62
C LEU A 17 1.15 3.72 2.61
N MET A 18 2.06 4.68 2.71
CA MET A 18 3.18 4.64 3.65
C MET A 18 2.72 4.58 5.10
N GLN A 19 1.73 5.38 5.48
CA GLN A 19 1.18 5.38 6.84
C GLN A 19 0.50 4.04 7.17
N GLY A 20 -0.32 3.52 6.24
CA GLY A 20 -1.00 2.24 6.40
C GLY A 20 -0.04 1.06 6.50
N LEU A 21 0.98 1.01 5.64
CA LEU A 21 1.99 -0.05 5.67
C LEU A 21 2.84 -0.02 6.95
N ARG A 22 3.23 1.17 7.44
CA ARG A 22 3.97 1.29 8.71
C ARG A 22 3.15 0.80 9.90
N SER A 23 1.88 1.20 9.97
CA SER A 23 0.96 0.73 11.00
C SER A 23 0.77 -0.79 10.92
N TYR A 24 0.62 -1.33 9.71
CA TYR A 24 0.49 -2.77 9.50
C TYR A 24 1.77 -3.54 9.90
N ALA A 25 2.96 -3.03 9.55
CA ALA A 25 4.23 -3.64 9.95
C ALA A 25 4.36 -3.75 11.48
N VAL A 26 4.01 -2.68 12.21
CA VAL A 26 3.99 -2.67 13.68
C VAL A 26 3.01 -3.72 14.21
N SER A 27 1.79 -3.79 13.64
CA SER A 27 0.80 -4.79 14.04
C SER A 27 1.22 -6.24 13.74
N VAL A 28 2.00 -6.47 12.69
CA VAL A 28 2.51 -7.82 12.36
C VAL A 28 3.60 -8.21 13.35
N GLN A 29 4.53 -7.30 13.66
CA GLN A 29 5.60 -7.53 14.64
C GLN A 29 5.03 -7.80 16.04
N SER A 30 4.02 -7.03 16.48
CA SER A 30 3.41 -7.19 17.80
C SER A 30 2.71 -8.55 17.98
N ARG A 31 2.35 -9.22 16.89
CA ARG A 31 1.73 -10.56 16.87
C ARG A 31 2.76 -11.68 16.69
N GLY A 32 4.06 -11.37 16.72
CA GLY A 32 5.14 -12.33 16.47
C GLY A 32 5.30 -12.73 15.00
N GLY A 33 4.67 -12.01 14.08
CA GLY A 33 4.76 -12.27 12.64
C GLY A 33 6.00 -11.65 11.98
N ASN A 34 6.39 -12.19 10.82
CA ASN A 34 7.47 -11.64 10.02
C ASN A 34 7.00 -10.41 9.22
N SER A 35 7.55 -9.24 9.54
CA SER A 35 7.25 -7.96 8.87
C SER A 35 8.17 -7.64 7.70
N GLU A 36 9.13 -8.49 7.34
CA GLU A 36 10.13 -8.19 6.33
C GLU A 36 9.52 -7.93 4.95
N ALA A 37 8.48 -8.68 4.57
CA ALA A 37 7.75 -8.44 3.33
C ALA A 37 7.09 -7.05 3.31
N VAL A 38 6.52 -6.62 4.43
CA VAL A 38 5.91 -5.29 4.57
C VAL A 38 6.99 -4.20 4.56
N ASN A 39 8.12 -4.43 5.22
CA ASN A 39 9.26 -3.50 5.22
C ASN A 39 9.88 -3.35 3.83
N ALA A 40 9.99 -4.44 3.06
CA ALA A 40 10.43 -4.41 1.68
C ALA A 40 9.49 -3.57 0.81
N LEU A 41 8.17 -3.73 0.99
CA LEU A 41 7.18 -2.91 0.29
C LEU A 41 7.22 -1.43 0.70
N ILE A 42 7.51 -1.12 1.98
CA ILE A 42 7.73 0.25 2.45
C ILE A 42 8.94 0.86 1.74
N ARG A 43 10.09 0.17 1.72
CA ARG A 43 11.31 0.62 1.02
C ARG A 43 11.06 0.84 -0.47
N LYS A 44 10.33 -0.08 -1.11
CA LYS A 44 9.93 0.04 -2.51
C LYS A 44 9.05 1.27 -2.75
N THR A 45 8.07 1.52 -1.88
CA THR A 45 7.19 2.70 -1.94
C THR A 45 7.98 4.00 -1.70
N MET A 46 9.02 3.98 -0.87
CA MET A 46 9.96 5.10 -0.65
C MET A 46 10.88 5.39 -1.84
N ALA A 47 11.19 4.38 -2.66
CA ALA A 47 12.02 4.56 -3.85
C ALA A 47 11.24 5.12 -5.07
N VAL A 48 9.89 5.15 -5.03
CA VAL A 48 9.08 5.65 -6.15
C VAL A 48 9.23 7.16 -6.32
N THR A 49 9.79 7.59 -7.45
CA THR A 49 9.93 9.01 -7.83
C THR A 49 8.90 9.47 -8.86
N GLY A 50 8.34 8.56 -9.67
CA GLY A 50 7.42 8.87 -10.78
C GLY A 50 5.93 8.56 -10.53
N GLY A 51 5.51 8.36 -9.28
CA GLY A 51 4.11 8.03 -8.93
C GLY A 51 3.61 6.69 -9.49
N LYS A 52 4.51 5.80 -9.89
CA LYS A 52 4.20 4.48 -10.46
C LYS A 52 4.80 3.41 -9.56
N LEU A 53 3.95 2.73 -8.79
CA LEU A 53 4.35 1.57 -8.00
C LEU A 53 3.83 0.32 -8.70
N PHE A 54 4.73 -0.58 -9.06
CA PHE A 54 4.34 -1.91 -9.49
C PHE A 54 4.20 -2.79 -8.26
N LEU A 55 3.19 -3.65 -8.23
CA LEU A 55 2.90 -4.55 -7.11
C LEU A 55 2.73 -5.97 -7.66
N ASP A 56 3.44 -6.94 -7.10
CA ASP A 56 3.02 -8.35 -7.25
C ASP A 56 1.75 -8.62 -6.43
N GLU A 57 1.21 -9.84 -6.50
CA GLU A 57 -0.05 -10.16 -5.81
C GLU A 57 0.07 -10.06 -4.29
N SER A 58 1.21 -10.48 -3.72
CA SER A 58 1.46 -10.43 -2.27
C SER A 58 1.66 -8.99 -1.78
N GLU A 59 2.38 -8.19 -2.56
CA GLU A 59 2.57 -6.75 -2.33
C GLU A 59 1.23 -6.01 -2.45
N TYR A 60 0.39 -6.39 -3.42
CA TYR A 60 -0.95 -5.84 -3.60
C TYR A 60 -1.87 -6.13 -2.41
N GLU A 61 -1.92 -7.39 -1.95
CA GLU A 61 -2.68 -7.75 -0.76
C GLU A 61 -2.21 -7.00 0.49
N CYS A 62 -0.89 -6.87 0.67
CA CYS A 62 -0.32 -6.07 1.76
C CYS A 62 -0.72 -4.60 1.66
N ALA A 63 -0.68 -4.00 0.46
CA ALA A 63 -1.07 -2.62 0.24
C ALA A 63 -2.56 -2.39 0.56
N VAL A 64 -3.44 -3.31 0.13
CA VAL A 64 -4.87 -3.26 0.41
C VAL A 64 -5.13 -3.35 1.91
N ARG A 65 -4.52 -4.32 2.61
CA ARG A 65 -4.65 -4.47 4.07
C ARG A 65 -4.13 -3.23 4.81
N GLY A 66 -2.98 -2.69 4.41
CA GLY A 66 -2.40 -1.50 5.01
C GLY A 66 -3.30 -0.27 4.90
N ILE A 67 -3.84 0.01 3.70
CA ILE A 67 -4.74 1.15 3.48
C ILE A 67 -6.08 0.91 4.20
N ASN A 68 -6.63 -0.30 4.19
CA ASN A 68 -7.90 -0.58 4.85
C ASN A 68 -7.79 -0.45 6.38
N ASN A 69 -6.71 -0.93 6.99
CA ASN A 69 -6.48 -0.73 8.42
C ASN A 69 -6.34 0.76 8.78
N LEU A 70 -5.71 1.56 7.91
CA LEU A 70 -5.62 3.00 8.10
C LEU A 70 -7.00 3.66 8.04
N ARG A 71 -7.85 3.25 7.09
CA ARG A 71 -9.24 3.68 6.98
C ARG A 71 -10.01 3.37 8.26
N ASP A 72 -9.93 2.13 8.76
CA ASP A 72 -10.63 1.70 9.97
C ASP A 72 -10.15 2.47 11.21
N ALA A 73 -8.85 2.77 11.30
CA ALA A 73 -8.29 3.61 12.37
C ALA A 73 -8.77 5.07 12.32
N TYR A 74 -9.00 5.63 11.13
CA TYR A 74 -9.57 6.98 10.99
C TYR A 74 -11.04 7.00 11.37
N LEU A 75 -11.81 6.02 10.89
CA LEU A 75 -13.23 5.89 11.19
C LEU A 75 -13.48 5.68 12.69
N SER A 76 -12.70 4.82 13.35
CA SER A 76 -12.80 4.59 14.80
C SER A 76 -12.45 5.82 15.62
N ALA A 77 -11.59 6.71 15.10
CA ALA A 77 -11.25 7.99 15.70
C ALA A 77 -12.23 9.13 15.36
N GLY A 78 -13.34 8.84 14.68
CA GLY A 78 -14.33 9.86 14.25
C GLY A 78 -13.81 10.83 13.18
N ARG A 79 -12.75 10.46 12.45
CA ARG A 79 -12.14 11.28 11.40
C ARG A 79 -12.67 10.92 10.01
N SER A 80 -12.62 11.87 9.08
CA SER A 80 -12.97 11.62 7.69
C SER A 80 -11.94 10.71 7.00
N SER A 81 -12.43 9.67 6.32
CA SER A 81 -11.63 8.72 5.54
C SER A 81 -11.62 9.00 4.04
N GLY A 82 -12.30 10.05 3.55
CA GLY A 82 -12.56 10.21 2.11
C GLY A 82 -11.31 10.21 1.21
N GLY A 83 -10.18 10.76 1.70
CA GLY A 83 -8.89 10.69 1.00
C GLY A 83 -8.32 9.27 0.94
N ILE A 84 -8.49 8.50 2.01
CA ILE A 84 -8.07 7.11 2.13
C ILE A 84 -8.95 6.22 1.24
N ASP A 85 -10.27 6.44 1.25
CA ASP A 85 -11.23 5.72 0.40
C ASP A 85 -10.89 5.92 -1.09
N ARG A 86 -10.54 7.14 -1.48
CA ARG A 86 -10.09 7.43 -2.85
C ARG A 86 -8.80 6.69 -3.20
N ALA A 87 -7.83 6.63 -2.29
CA ALA A 87 -6.59 5.90 -2.49
C ALA A 87 -6.83 4.39 -2.62
N LEU A 88 -7.69 3.82 -1.76
CA LEU A 88 -8.10 2.42 -1.79
C LEU A 88 -8.82 2.07 -3.10
N PHE A 89 -9.77 2.91 -3.51
CA PHE A 89 -10.50 2.72 -4.76
C PHE A 89 -9.56 2.71 -5.98
N LYS A 90 -8.58 3.61 -6.04
CA LYS A 90 -7.56 3.60 -7.11
C LYS A 90 -6.69 2.34 -7.06
N LEU A 91 -6.30 1.89 -5.87
CA LEU A 91 -5.49 0.68 -5.69
C LEU A 91 -6.26 -0.56 -6.19
N MET A 92 -7.52 -0.72 -5.81
CA MET A 92 -8.35 -1.84 -6.24
C MET A 92 -8.62 -1.82 -7.76
N ASN A 93 -8.73 -0.63 -8.35
CA ASN A 93 -8.88 -0.46 -9.80
C ASN A 93 -7.56 -0.51 -10.59
N SER A 94 -6.42 -0.70 -9.91
CA SER A 94 -5.13 -0.87 -10.58
C SER A 94 -5.15 -2.07 -11.52
N LYS A 95 -4.59 -1.89 -12.73
CA LYS A 95 -4.57 -2.92 -13.77
C LYS A 95 -3.22 -3.64 -13.79
N TYR A 96 -3.24 -4.93 -14.11
CA TYR A 96 -2.03 -5.68 -14.40
C TYR A 96 -1.32 -5.09 -15.62
N LYS A 97 -0.01 -4.91 -15.51
CA LYS A 97 0.90 -4.51 -16.57
C LYS A 97 2.12 -5.41 -16.57
N ARG A 98 2.77 -5.50 -17.73
CA ARG A 98 4.11 -6.10 -17.82
C ARG A 98 5.10 -5.11 -17.23
N ALA A 99 5.71 -5.48 -16.11
CA ALA A 99 6.76 -4.68 -15.50
C ALA A 99 8.10 -4.91 -16.23
N PRO A 100 8.97 -3.88 -16.33
CA PRO A 100 10.36 -4.10 -16.72
C PRO A 100 10.99 -5.11 -15.74
N VAL A 101 11.77 -6.04 -16.27
CA VAL A 101 12.45 -7.07 -15.47
C VAL A 101 13.35 -6.36 -14.46
N ARG A 102 13.21 -6.74 -13.19
CA ARG A 102 13.95 -6.19 -12.03
C ARG A 102 15.42 -6.56 -12.10
#